data_AF-S6AR21-F1
#
_entry.id   AF-S6AR21-F1
#
_cell.length_a   1.000
_cell.length_b   1.000
_cell.length_c   1.000
_cell.angle_alpha   90.00
_cell.angle_beta   90.00
_cell.angle_gamma   90.00
#
_symmetry.space_group_name_H-M   'P 1'
#
loop_
_entity.id
_entity.type
_entity.pdbx_description
1 polymer ?
#
loop_
_entity_poly.entity_id
_entity_poly.type
_entity_poly.pdbx_seq_one_letter_code
_entity_poly.pdbx_strand_id
1 'polypeptide(L)' 'MLRNRWDDARASAAAAADERGEAELADRIRQFQFRDIRPKAASEIRDVADASVLLGHSKEEITERVYRRVGAVAKPSR' A
#
# COMPACT_ATOMS: atom_id res chain seq x y z
N MET A 1 14.05 3.23 12.96
CA MET A 1 12.63 3.62 12.71
C MET A 1 12.04 2.74 11.62
N LEU A 2 10.72 2.52 11.63
CA LEU A 2 10.01 1.70 10.63
C LEU A 2 10.23 2.20 9.19
N ARG A 3 10.38 3.52 9.03
CA ARG A 3 10.67 4.20 7.77
C ARG A 3 11.95 3.71 7.10
N ASN A 4 13.06 3.68 7.83
CA ASN A 4 14.35 3.24 7.30
C ASN A 4 14.29 1.78 6.85
N ARG A 5 13.66 0.89 7.64
CA ARG A 5 13.49 -0.53 7.28
C ARG A 5 12.68 -0.70 5.99
N TRP A 6 11.69 0.16 5.77
CA TRP A 6 10.89 0.14 4.55
C TRP A 6 11.66 0.69 3.35
N ASP A 7 12.40 1.79 3.53
CA ASP A 7 13.25 2.36 2.48
C ASP A 7 14.29 1.34 2.00
N ASP A 8 14.94 0.65 2.94
CA ASP A 8 15.92 -0.41 2.66
C ASP A 8 15.27 -1.59 1.93
N ALA A 9 14.13 -2.09 2.41
CA ALA A 9 13.42 -3.21 1.78
C ALA A 9 12.96 -2.87 0.35
N ARG A 10 12.50 -1.64 0.12
CA ARG A 10 12.11 -1.15 -1.21
C ARG A 10 13.30 -1.06 -2.15
N ALA A 11 14.44 -0.57 -1.66
CA ALA A 11 15.67 -0.52 -2.44
C ALA A 11 16.14 -1.92 -2.84
N SER A 12 16.14 -2.87 -1.90
CA SER A 12 16.50 -4.27 -2.19
C SER A 12 15.55 -4.92 -3.20
N ALA A 13 14.24 -4.67 -3.09
CA ALA A 13 13.26 -5.20 -4.03
C ALA A 13 13.41 -4.61 -5.44
N ALA A 14 13.71 -3.32 -5.56
CA ALA A 14 13.98 -2.69 -6.86
C ALA A 14 15.24 -3.28 -7.52
N ALA A 15 16.33 -3.45 -6.75
CA ALA A 15 17.56 -4.06 -7.25
C ALA A 15 17.35 -5.50 -7.75
N ALA A 16 16.59 -6.31 -7.01
CA ALA A 16 16.26 -7.67 -7.43
C ALA A 16 15.42 -7.71 -8.72
N ALA A 17 14.57 -6.71 -8.96
CA ALA A 17 13.82 -6.59 -10.20
C ALA A 17 14.72 -6.16 -11.38
N ASP A 18 15.68 -5.24 -11.14
CA ASP A 18 16.69 -4.87 -12.14
C ASP A 18 17.55 -6.07 -12.56
N GLU A 19 18.04 -6.87 -11.59
CA GLU A 19 18.83 -8.08 -11.83
C GLU A 19 18.09 -9.12 -12.69
N ARG A 20 16.76 -9.14 -12.60
CA ARG A 20 15.88 -10.02 -13.39
C ARG A 20 15.50 -9.43 -14.75
N GLY A 21 15.98 -8.23 -15.10
CA GLY A 21 15.66 -7.53 -16.35
C GLY A 21 14.26 -6.91 -16.39
N GLU A 22 13.60 -6.77 -15.24
CA GLU A 22 12.22 -6.27 -15.14
C GLU A 22 12.18 -4.75 -14.87
N ALA A 23 12.69 -3.96 -15.82
CA ALA A 23 12.85 -2.51 -15.66
C ALA A 23 11.56 -1.78 -15.24
N GLU A 24 10.42 -2.11 -15.86
CA GLU A 24 9.13 -1.51 -15.49
C GLU A 24 8.68 -1.89 -14.07
N LEU A 25 9.03 -3.09 -13.59
CA LEU A 25 8.71 -3.47 -12.22
C LEU A 25 9.60 -2.72 -11.24
N ALA A 26 10.91 -2.63 -11.52
CA ALA A 26 11.85 -1.88 -10.71
C ALA A 26 11.42 -0.41 -10.55
N ASP A 27 11.00 0.23 -11.66
CA ASP A 27 10.49 1.61 -11.63
C ASP A 27 9.22 1.75 -10.79
N ARG A 28 8.28 0.81 -10.91
CA ARG A 28 7.07 0.81 -10.06
C ARG A 28 7.42 0.64 -8.59
N ILE A 29 8.38 -0.22 -8.24
CA ILE A 29 8.84 -0.39 -6.86
C ILE A 29 9.49 0.91 -6.33
N ARG A 30 10.32 1.59 -7.13
CA ARG A 30 10.93 2.87 -6.75
C ARG A 30 9.92 4.01 -6.61
N GLN A 31 8.82 3.95 -7.36
CA GLN A 31 7.73 4.93 -7.24
C GLN A 31 6.80 4.63 -6.06
N PHE A 32 6.71 3.38 -5.60
CA PHE A 32 5.87 2.99 -4.48
C PHE A 32 6.28 3.75 -3.21
N GLN A 33 5.30 4.36 -2.55
CA GLN A 33 5.48 5.11 -1.32
C GLN A 33 4.71 4.46 -0.17
N PHE A 34 5.23 4.56 1.06
CA PHE A 34 4.55 3.99 2.24
C PHE A 34 3.12 4.52 2.41
N ARG A 35 2.83 5.71 1.88
CA ARG A 35 1.47 6.25 1.87
C ARG A 35 0.47 5.47 1.02
N ASP A 36 0.94 4.72 0.03
CA ASP A 36 0.11 3.97 -0.92
C ASP A 36 -0.47 2.69 -0.29
N ILE A 37 0.08 2.25 0.85
CA ILE A 37 -0.52 1.16 1.63
C ILE A 37 -1.74 1.60 2.44
N ARG A 38 -1.88 2.90 2.72
CA ARG A 38 -2.97 3.40 3.58
C ARG A 38 -4.35 3.16 2.96
N PRO A 39 -4.57 3.43 1.66
CA PRO A 39 -5.84 3.10 1.03
C PRO A 39 -6.12 1.60 0.97
N LYS A 40 -5.08 0.79 0.80
CA LYS A 40 -5.19 -0.67 0.82
C LYS A 40 -5.60 -1.18 2.20
N ALA A 41 -4.89 -0.77 3.25
CA ALA A 41 -5.22 -1.11 4.64
C ALA A 41 -6.63 -0.66 5.03
N ALA A 42 -7.02 0.57 4.64
CA ALA A 42 -8.39 1.06 4.86
C ALA A 42 -9.48 0.22 4.16
N SER A 43 -9.15 -0.40 3.03
CA SER A 43 -10.11 -1.17 2.22
C SER A 43 -10.13 -2.66 2.58
N GLU A 44 -9.02 -3.24 3.03
CA GLU A 44 -8.92 -4.66 3.41
C GLU A 44 -9.42 -4.93 4.83
N ILE A 45 -9.32 -3.95 5.74
CA ILE A 45 -9.88 -4.06 7.08
C ILE A 45 -11.40 -3.86 6.99
N ARG A 46 -12.15 -4.86 7.47
CA ARG A 46 -13.60 -4.90 7.34
C ARG A 46 -14.28 -3.78 8.13
N ASP A 47 -13.82 -3.57 9.37
CA ASP A 47 -14.31 -2.51 10.24
C ASP A 47 -13.53 -1.21 10.00
N VAL A 48 -14.27 -0.13 9.75
CA VAL A 48 -13.68 1.19 9.52
C VAL A 48 -13.08 1.78 10.81
N ALA A 49 -13.60 1.41 11.98
CA ALA A 49 -13.07 1.83 13.27
C ALA A 49 -11.64 1.30 13.47
N ASP A 50 -11.45 0.00 13.26
CA ASP A 50 -10.14 -0.66 13.35
C ASP A 50 -9.14 -0.07 12.34
N ALA A 51 -9.61 0.16 11.10
CA ALA A 51 -8.80 0.82 10.08
C ALA A 51 -8.40 2.24 10.48
N SER A 52 -9.32 3.00 11.07
CA SER A 52 -9.09 4.37 11.54
C SER A 52 -8.04 4.42 12.65
N VAL A 53 -8.11 3.50 13.61
CA VAL A 53 -7.12 3.36 14.68
C VAL A 53 -5.75 3.03 14.11
N LEU A 54 -5.65 2.05 13.21
CA LEU A 54 -4.38 1.65 12.58
C LEU A 54 -3.73 2.80 11.80
N LEU A 55 -4.53 3.61 11.12
CA LEU A 55 -4.05 4.74 10.33
C LEU A 55 -3.82 6.01 11.16
N GLY A 56 -4.17 5.99 12.45
CA GLY A 56 -4.00 7.13 13.37
C GLY A 56 -4.96 8.29 13.07
N HIS A 57 -6.14 8.00 12.54
CA HIS A 57 -7.15 9.03 12.27
C HIS A 57 -8.04 9.26 13.49
N SER A 58 -8.28 10.52 13.81
CA SER A 58 -9.13 10.94 14.95
C SER A 58 -10.63 10.77 14.69
N LYS A 59 -11.04 10.66 13.41
CA LYS A 59 -12.43 10.44 12.99
C LYS A 59 -12.47 9.39 11.89
N GLU A 60 -13.33 8.39 12.06
CA GLU A 60 -13.53 7.30 11.10
C GLU A 60 -13.97 7.79 9.72
N GLU A 61 -14.72 8.90 9.66
CA GLU A 61 -15.20 9.52 8.42
C GLU A 61 -14.06 9.81 7.43
N ILE A 62 -12.89 10.20 7.92
CA ILE A 62 -11.72 10.46 7.06
C ILE A 62 -11.24 9.16 6.42
N THR A 63 -11.19 8.07 7.19
CA THR A 63 -10.83 6.73 6.70
C THR A 63 -11.79 6.27 5.60
N GLU A 64 -13.10 6.42 5.85
CA GLU A 64 -14.15 6.01 4.91
C GLU A 64 -14.14 6.84 3.62
N ARG A 65 -14.00 8.17 3.71
CA ARG A 65 -14.12 9.03 2.53
C ARG A 65 -12.84 9.15 1.70
N VAL A 66 -11.68 9.16 2.36
CA VAL A 66 -10.40 9.50 1.71
C VAL A 66 -9.58 8.25 1.39
N TYR A 67 -9.59 7.27 2.31
CA TYR A 67 -8.69 6.13 2.26
C TYR A 67 -9.35 4.86 1.74
N ARG A 68 -10.66 4.62 1.96
CA ARG A 68 -11.35 3.51 1.29
C ARG A 68 -11.36 3.68 -0.23
N ARG A 69 -11.24 2.56 -0.93
CA ARG A 69 -11.38 2.44 -2.38
C ARG A 69 -12.47 1.44 -2.67
N VAL A 70 -13.57 1.91 -3.24
CA VAL A 70 -14.59 1.04 -3.82
C VAL A 70 -14.13 0.65 -5.22
N GLY A 71 -13.18 -0.28 -5.29
CA GLY A 71 -12.80 -0.92 -6.55
C GLY A 71 -13.78 -2.05 -6.88
N ALA A 72 -14.03 -2.30 -8.17
CA ALA A 72 -14.73 -3.51 -8.57
C ALA A 72 -13.89 -4.73 -8.15
N VAL A 73 -14.49 -5.68 -7.43
CA VAL A 73 -13.84 -6.95 -7.10
C VAL A 73 -13.72 -7.75 -8.40
N ALA A 74 -12.51 -7.87 -8.93
CA ALA A 74 -12.24 -8.70 -10.09
C ALA A 74 -12.33 -10.19 -9.70
N LYS A 75 -13.02 -10.98 -10.52
CA LYS A 75 -12.95 -12.44 -10.40
C LYS A 75 -11.58 -12.91 -10.90
N PRO A 76 -10.96 -13.93 -10.28
CA PRO A 76 -9.70 -14.48 -10.78
C PRO A 76 -9.85 -14.89 -12.24
N SER A 77 -8.87 -14.56 -13.08
CA SER A 77 -8.78 -15.15 -14.41
C SER A 77 -8.51 -16.65 -14.27
N ARG A 78 -9.18 -17.43 -15.12
CA ARG A 78 -9.16 -18.90 -15.13
C ARG A 78 -7.74 -19.49 -15.21
#